data_AF-A0ABD6D2E2-F1
#
_entry.id   AF-A0ABD6D2E2-F1
#
_cell.length_a   1.000
_cell.length_b   1.000
_cell.length_c   1.000
_cell.angle_alpha   90.00
_cell.angle_beta   90.00
_cell.angle_gamma   90.00
#
_symmetry.space_group_name_H-M   'P 1'
#
loop_
_entity.id
_entity.type
_entity.pdbx_description
1 polymer ?
#
loop_
_entity_poly.entity_id
_entity_poly.type
_entity_poly.pdbx_seq_one_letter_code
_entity_poly.pdbx_strand_id
1 'polypeptide(L)'
;VDAQGHRGEIRHYHRSVDNTHQERRNAMDFLDMVDEIFEDPDEGPILQLTHPDLRSDAFPEYVDGHYQSSVRTAFRVLEERIREEGGFPQDSTGMGMAQEAFSTDDGPLTFADVEAEKRGWMYLFAGGFGALRNPPSHRDEDSIDQRRAMQILHYVDLLLAVLEDEAAGRDGL
;
A
#
# COMPACT_ATOMS: atom_id res chain seq x y z
N VAL A 1 -10.19 12.71 -47.64
CA VAL A 1 -11.16 13.45 -48.45
C VAL A 1 -12.11 12.44 -49.03
N ASP A 2 -13.39 12.50 -48.67
CA ASP A 2 -14.42 11.68 -49.28
C ASP A 2 -14.99 12.36 -50.53
N ALA A 3 -15.91 11.68 -51.21
CA ALA A 3 -16.44 12.03 -52.53
C ALA A 3 -17.23 13.36 -52.59
N GLN A 4 -17.27 14.15 -51.52
CA GLN A 4 -17.91 15.47 -51.45
C GLN A 4 -16.92 16.60 -51.10
N GLY A 5 -15.61 16.32 -51.05
CA GLY A 5 -14.58 17.35 -50.97
C GLY A 5 -14.36 17.97 -49.59
N HIS A 6 -15.00 17.45 -48.53
CA HIS A 6 -14.77 17.96 -47.18
C HIS A 6 -13.44 17.41 -46.61
N ARG A 7 -12.49 18.31 -46.37
CA ARG A 7 -11.36 18.04 -45.46
C ARG A 7 -11.89 18.21 -44.04
N GLY A 8 -11.83 17.14 -43.24
CA GLY A 8 -12.17 17.22 -41.82
C GLY A 8 -11.32 18.28 -41.13
N GLU A 9 -11.96 19.27 -40.51
CA GLU A 9 -11.28 20.19 -39.61
C GLU A 9 -10.97 19.46 -38.30
N ILE A 10 -9.69 19.39 -37.95
CA ILE A 10 -9.27 18.97 -36.61
C ILE A 10 -9.43 20.19 -35.71
N ARG A 11 -10.46 20.19 -34.87
CA ARG A 11 -10.63 21.21 -33.82
C ARG A 11 -9.62 20.95 -32.70
N HIS A 12 -8.59 21.77 -32.62
CA HIS A 12 -7.67 21.76 -31.49
C HIS A 12 -8.38 22.26 -30.23
N TYR A 13 -8.64 21.35 -29.28
CA TYR A 13 -9.11 21.70 -27.95
C TYR A 13 -7.89 21.97 -27.06
N HIS A 14 -7.65 23.22 -26.70
CA HIS A 14 -6.66 23.56 -25.68
C HIS A 14 -7.37 23.79 -24.34
N ARG A 15 -7.24 22.82 -23.42
CA ARG A 15 -7.68 22.99 -22.03
C ARG A 15 -6.43 23.28 -21.18
N SER A 16 -6.38 24.46 -20.58
CA SER A 16 -5.44 24.73 -19.48
C SER A 16 -5.95 23.99 -18.24
N VAL A 17 -5.13 23.11 -17.66
CA VAL A 17 -5.48 22.32 -16.48
C VAL A 17 -4.43 22.55 -15.41
N ASP A 18 -4.88 22.81 -14.19
CA ASP A 18 -4.05 22.91 -13.00
C ASP A 18 -3.43 21.54 -12.67
N ASN A 19 -2.09 21.45 -12.79
CA ASN A 19 -1.33 20.21 -12.76
C ASN A 19 -1.07 19.65 -11.35
N THR A 20 -1.50 20.34 -10.30
CA THR A 20 -1.16 20.02 -8.91
C THR A 20 -1.63 18.63 -8.43
N HIS A 21 -2.60 18.01 -9.12
CA HIS A 21 -3.10 16.66 -8.81
C HIS A 21 -3.27 15.75 -10.04
N GLN A 22 -2.86 16.20 -11.23
CA GLN A 22 -3.11 15.47 -12.47
C GLN A 22 -2.23 14.23 -12.60
N GLU A 23 -0.97 14.29 -12.15
CA GLU A 23 -0.06 13.14 -12.20
C GLU A 23 -0.55 12.00 -11.30
N ARG A 24 -1.06 12.32 -10.09
CA ARG A 24 -1.67 11.32 -9.20
C ARG A 24 -2.95 10.74 -9.78
N ARG A 25 -3.83 11.57 -10.36
CA ARG A 25 -5.06 11.09 -11.01
C ARG A 25 -4.74 10.23 -12.22
N ASN A 26 -3.85 10.68 -13.11
CA ASN A 26 -3.43 9.92 -14.27
C ASN A 26 -2.75 8.61 -13.89
N ALA A 27 -1.95 8.59 -12.81
CA ALA A 27 -1.34 7.37 -12.30
C ALA A 27 -2.40 6.40 -11.75
N MET A 28 -3.39 6.91 -11.00
CA MET A 28 -4.50 6.07 -10.50
C MET A 28 -5.41 5.59 -11.63
N ASP A 29 -5.77 6.46 -12.57
CA ASP A 29 -6.58 6.13 -13.75
C ASP A 29 -5.86 5.09 -14.64
N PHE A 30 -4.53 5.17 -14.73
CA PHE A 30 -3.72 4.17 -15.42
C PHE A 30 -3.68 2.84 -14.69
N LEU A 31 -3.55 2.84 -13.36
CA LEU A 31 -3.58 1.62 -12.56
C LEU A 31 -4.97 0.96 -12.61
N ASP A 32 -6.05 1.74 -12.51
CA ASP A 32 -7.42 1.26 -12.63
C ASP A 32 -7.69 0.67 -14.03
N MET A 33 -7.18 1.30 -15.09
CA MET A 33 -7.28 0.79 -16.47
C MET A 33 -6.47 -0.50 -16.67
N VAL A 34 -5.29 -0.60 -16.07
CA VAL A 34 -4.46 -1.81 -16.08
C VAL A 34 -5.20 -2.94 -15.36
N ASP A 35 -5.75 -2.67 -14.17
CA ASP A 35 -6.53 -3.63 -13.39
C ASP A 35 -7.75 -4.13 -14.18
N GLU A 36 -8.48 -3.24 -14.88
CA GLU A 36 -9.64 -3.61 -15.70
C GLU A 36 -9.27 -4.48 -16.92
N ILE A 37 -8.09 -4.26 -17.52
CA ILE A 37 -7.62 -5.02 -18.69
C ILE A 37 -7.12 -6.43 -18.32
N PHE A 38 -6.62 -6.60 -17.09
CA PHE A 38 -6.07 -7.88 -16.61
C PHE A 38 -7.04 -8.68 -15.73
N GLU A 39 -8.28 -8.23 -15.55
CA GLU A 39 -9.32 -9.01 -14.87
C GLU A 39 -9.85 -10.15 -15.76
N ASP A 40 -9.35 -11.37 -15.53
CA ASP A 40 -10.02 -12.60 -15.96
C ASP A 40 -11.15 -12.91 -14.95
N PRO A 41 -12.44 -12.84 -15.35
CA PRO A 41 -13.56 -12.97 -14.42
C PRO A 41 -13.68 -14.37 -13.77
N ASP A 42 -12.98 -15.38 -14.29
CA ASP A 42 -12.91 -16.74 -13.71
C ASP A 42 -11.70 -16.93 -12.76
N GLU A 43 -10.72 -16.03 -12.76
CA GLU A 43 -9.63 -15.95 -11.78
C GLU A 43 -9.89 -14.80 -10.82
N GLY A 44 -10.75 -15.04 -9.82
CA GLY A 44 -10.86 -14.12 -8.70
C GLY A 44 -9.49 -13.81 -8.10
N PRO A 45 -9.29 -12.61 -7.51
CA PRO A 45 -8.01 -12.17 -6.97
C PRO A 45 -7.32 -13.26 -6.14
N ILE A 46 -6.23 -13.84 -6.66
CA ILE A 46 -5.49 -14.89 -5.96
C ILE A 46 -4.69 -14.19 -4.87
N LEU A 47 -5.23 -14.18 -3.65
CA LEU A 47 -4.49 -13.70 -2.48
C LEU A 47 -3.31 -14.64 -2.22
N GLN A 48 -2.10 -14.21 -2.60
CA GLN A 48 -0.86 -14.96 -2.41
C GLN A 48 0.03 -14.25 -1.39
N LEU A 49 -0.07 -14.67 -0.13
CA LEU A 49 0.72 -14.11 0.97
C LEU A 49 1.93 -15.00 1.27
N THR A 50 3.11 -14.40 1.28
CA THR A 50 4.37 -15.10 1.52
C THR A 50 4.76 -15.12 3.00
N HIS A 51 4.33 -14.12 3.78
CA HIS A 51 4.61 -14.05 5.20
C HIS A 51 3.76 -15.04 6.00
N PRO A 52 4.36 -15.89 6.87
CA PRO A 52 3.66 -16.95 7.58
C PRO A 52 2.57 -16.43 8.51
N ASP A 53 2.82 -15.33 9.22
CA ASP A 53 1.86 -14.80 10.19
C ASP A 53 0.65 -14.15 9.50
N LEU A 54 0.83 -13.57 8.31
CA LEU A 54 -0.31 -13.07 7.53
C LEU A 54 -1.19 -14.21 7.03
N ARG A 55 -0.59 -15.32 6.59
CA ARG A 55 -1.33 -16.53 6.20
C ARG A 55 -2.07 -17.17 7.38
N SER A 56 -1.48 -17.13 8.57
CA SER A 56 -2.09 -17.68 9.78
C SER A 56 -3.23 -16.81 10.27
N ASP A 57 -3.02 -15.50 10.31
CA ASP A 57 -3.88 -14.61 11.11
C ASP A 57 -4.86 -13.81 10.25
N ALA A 58 -4.39 -13.22 9.14
CA ALA A 58 -5.21 -12.31 8.31
C ALA A 58 -5.95 -13.05 7.20
N PHE A 59 -5.34 -14.08 6.61
CA PHE A 59 -5.92 -14.83 5.50
C PHE A 59 -7.26 -15.52 5.84
N PRO A 60 -7.46 -16.15 7.02
CA PRO A 60 -8.75 -16.74 7.37
C PRO A 60 -9.88 -15.69 7.38
N GLU A 61 -9.62 -14.51 7.93
CA GLU A 61 -10.60 -13.41 7.95
C GLU A 61 -10.96 -12.94 6.54
N TYR A 62 -9.99 -12.90 5.63
CA TYR A 62 -10.23 -12.54 4.23
C TYR A 62 -11.12 -13.58 3.52
N VAL A 63 -10.84 -14.88 3.70
CA VAL A 63 -11.61 -15.97 3.07
C VAL A 63 -13.05 -15.99 3.60
N ASP A 64 -13.25 -15.66 4.87
CA ASP A 64 -14.57 -15.58 5.50
C ASP A 64 -15.34 -14.29 5.13
N GLY A 65 -14.75 -13.40 4.33
CA GLY A 65 -15.36 -12.13 3.91
C GLY A 65 -15.24 -10.99 4.93
N HIS A 66 -14.49 -11.18 6.02
CA HIS A 66 -14.22 -10.17 7.04
C HIS A 66 -13.06 -9.25 6.61
N TYR A 67 -13.19 -8.59 5.46
CA TYR A 67 -12.13 -7.83 4.80
C TYR A 67 -11.52 -6.71 5.67
N GLN A 68 -12.34 -5.94 6.39
CA GLN A 68 -11.83 -4.90 7.27
C GLN A 68 -11.08 -5.48 8.48
N SER A 69 -11.53 -6.62 9.01
CA SER A 69 -10.82 -7.32 10.09
C SER A 69 -9.47 -7.80 9.58
N SER A 70 -9.45 -8.44 8.41
CA SER A 70 -8.23 -8.94 7.77
C SER A 70 -7.17 -7.86 7.59
N VAL A 71 -7.58 -6.66 7.14
CA VAL A 71 -6.68 -5.49 7.05
C VAL A 71 -6.15 -5.07 8.42
N ARG A 72 -7.01 -4.97 9.44
CA ARG A 72 -6.59 -4.61 10.80
C ARG A 72 -5.60 -5.63 11.37
N THR A 73 -5.84 -6.91 11.13
CA THR A 73 -4.98 -8.03 11.55
C THR A 73 -3.64 -7.99 10.84
N ALA A 74 -3.60 -7.73 9.54
CA ALA A 74 -2.34 -7.58 8.81
C ALA A 74 -1.51 -6.42 9.35
N PHE A 75 -2.12 -5.26 9.61
CA PHE A 75 -1.40 -4.14 10.23
C PHE A 75 -0.98 -4.42 11.67
N ARG A 76 -1.68 -5.28 12.42
CA ARG A 76 -1.22 -5.74 13.74
C ARG A 76 0.07 -6.57 13.59
N VAL A 77 0.12 -7.51 12.65
CA VAL A 77 1.32 -8.31 12.37
C VAL A 77 2.50 -7.43 11.99
N LEU A 78 2.29 -6.44 11.10
CA LEU A 78 3.33 -5.47 10.75
C LEU A 78 3.78 -4.63 11.94
N GLU A 79 2.83 -4.18 12.78
CA GLU A 79 3.13 -3.41 13.99
C GLU A 79 3.96 -4.20 14.98
N GLU A 80 3.61 -5.47 15.21
CA GLU A 80 4.37 -6.38 16.06
C GLU A 80 5.79 -6.55 15.55
N ARG A 81 5.98 -6.78 14.24
CA ARG A 81 7.32 -6.95 13.69
C ARG A 81 8.18 -5.68 13.76
N ILE A 82 7.61 -4.51 13.42
CA ILE A 82 8.31 -3.22 13.58
C ILE A 82 8.75 -3.01 15.03
N ARG A 83 7.88 -3.38 15.98
CA ARG A 83 8.18 -3.23 17.40
C ARG A 83 9.34 -4.12 17.84
N GLU A 84 9.32 -5.38 17.41
CA GLU A 84 10.35 -6.37 17.72
C GLU A 84 11.71 -5.95 17.14
N GLU A 85 11.77 -5.69 15.82
CA GLU A 85 13.01 -5.33 15.14
C GLU A 85 13.54 -3.96 15.56
N GLY A 86 12.65 -3.02 15.87
CA GLY A 86 13.00 -1.67 16.30
C GLY A 86 13.31 -1.54 17.79
N GLY A 87 13.11 -2.59 18.59
CA GLY A 87 13.33 -2.57 20.04
C GLY A 87 12.39 -1.65 20.80
N PHE A 88 11.15 -1.47 20.31
CA PHE A 88 10.16 -0.59 20.92
C PHE A 88 9.41 -1.26 22.08
N PRO A 89 8.93 -0.49 23.07
CA PRO A 89 8.11 -1.04 24.16
C PRO A 89 6.71 -1.44 23.67
N GLN A 90 6.03 -2.29 24.46
CA GLN A 90 4.73 -2.87 24.11
C GLN A 90 3.60 -1.87 23.93
N ASP A 91 3.71 -0.68 24.51
CA ASP A 91 2.74 0.41 24.40
C ASP A 91 2.96 1.31 23.16
N SER A 92 4.11 1.19 22.49
CA SER A 92 4.35 1.85 21.20
C SER A 92 3.52 1.19 20.10
N THR A 93 2.73 1.99 19.38
CA THR A 93 1.78 1.51 18.36
C THR A 93 1.59 2.51 17.22
N GLY A 94 1.08 2.00 16.09
CA GLY A 94 0.56 2.78 14.98
C GLY A 94 1.58 3.66 14.26
N MET A 95 1.03 4.72 13.62
CA MET A 95 1.80 5.62 12.76
C MET A 95 2.95 6.32 13.49
N GLY A 96 2.75 6.74 14.74
CA GLY A 96 3.77 7.42 15.52
C GLY A 96 4.99 6.54 15.76
N MET A 97 4.77 5.28 16.19
CA MET A 97 5.86 4.31 16.34
C MET A 97 6.57 4.05 15.01
N ALA A 98 5.84 3.90 13.91
CA ALA A 98 6.46 3.72 12.60
C ALA A 98 7.31 4.94 12.19
N GLN A 99 6.87 6.17 12.47
CA GLN A 99 7.68 7.36 12.20
C GLN A 99 8.98 7.39 13.02
N GLU A 100 8.92 7.00 14.29
CA GLU A 100 10.10 6.90 15.14
C GLU A 100 11.05 5.79 14.67
N ALA A 101 10.51 4.62 14.34
CA ALA A 101 11.28 3.47 13.86
C ALA A 101 12.08 3.78 12.59
N PHE A 102 11.46 4.49 11.65
CA PHE A 102 12.02 4.80 10.34
C PHE A 102 12.53 6.25 10.21
N SER A 103 12.73 6.95 11.32
CA SER A 103 13.24 8.33 11.33
C SER A 103 14.57 8.44 10.61
N THR A 104 14.75 9.46 9.77
CA THR A 104 15.96 9.63 8.93
C THR A 104 17.23 9.85 9.73
N ASP A 105 17.09 10.45 10.92
CA ASP A 105 18.19 10.93 11.72
C ASP A 105 18.73 9.80 12.61
N ASP A 106 17.86 9.18 13.41
CA ASP A 106 18.24 8.20 14.44
C ASP A 106 17.26 6.99 14.53
N GLY A 107 16.50 6.71 13.46
CA GLY A 107 15.51 5.63 13.46
C GLY A 107 16.19 4.25 13.46
N PRO A 108 15.86 3.34 14.41
CA PRO A 108 16.50 2.02 14.50
C PRO A 108 16.27 1.15 13.27
N LEU A 109 15.22 1.40 12.48
CA LEU A 109 14.88 0.67 11.25
C LEU A 109 15.18 1.46 9.98
N THR A 110 16.21 2.30 10.00
CA THR A 110 16.69 2.98 8.80
C THR A 110 17.50 2.02 7.91
N PHE A 111 17.01 1.77 6.70
CA PHE A 111 17.58 0.78 5.75
C PHE A 111 18.33 1.40 4.56
N ALA A 112 18.54 2.71 4.55
CA ALA A 112 19.15 3.39 3.42
C ALA A 112 20.19 4.42 3.88
N ASP A 113 21.21 4.64 3.06
CA ASP A 113 22.24 5.65 3.29
C ASP A 113 21.81 7.04 2.79
N VAL A 114 20.97 7.07 1.75
CA VAL A 114 20.55 8.31 1.10
C VAL A 114 19.29 8.87 1.77
N GLU A 115 19.36 10.13 2.20
CA GLU A 115 18.26 10.82 2.90
C GLU A 115 16.89 10.74 2.21
N ALA A 116 16.87 10.82 0.88
CA ALA A 116 15.63 10.70 0.12
C ALA A 116 14.99 9.30 0.23
N GLU A 117 15.82 8.25 0.23
CA GLU A 117 15.39 6.85 0.33
C GLU A 117 14.93 6.53 1.75
N LYS A 118 15.66 7.00 2.77
CA LYS A 118 15.23 6.89 4.17
C LYS A 118 13.82 7.45 4.38
N ARG A 119 13.56 8.66 3.87
CA ARG A 119 12.23 9.29 3.91
C ARG A 119 11.19 8.46 3.15
N GLY A 120 11.57 7.92 2.00
CA GLY A 120 10.71 7.04 1.20
C GLY A 120 10.21 5.86 2.02
N TRP A 121 11.11 5.14 2.70
CA TRP A 121 10.75 4.03 3.58
C TRP A 121 9.85 4.48 4.74
N MET A 122 10.23 5.55 5.44
CA MET A 122 9.38 6.11 6.50
C MET A 122 7.96 6.41 6.01
N TYR A 123 7.82 7.00 4.81
CA TYR A 123 6.51 7.32 4.24
C TYR A 123 5.71 6.08 3.86
N LEU A 124 6.36 5.03 3.36
CA LEU A 124 5.68 3.77 3.10
C LEU A 124 5.15 3.20 4.41
N PHE A 125 6.00 2.88 5.38
CA PHE A 125 5.56 2.25 6.63
C PHE A 125 4.55 3.11 7.40
N ALA A 126 4.88 4.37 7.71
CA ALA A 126 3.99 5.23 8.50
C ALA A 126 2.72 5.62 7.73
N GLY A 127 2.83 5.87 6.42
CA GLY A 127 1.69 6.21 5.57
C GLY A 127 0.67 5.07 5.49
N GLY A 128 1.13 3.82 5.44
CA GLY A 128 0.27 2.64 5.50
C GLY A 128 -0.62 2.61 6.75
N PHE A 129 -0.03 2.83 7.93
CA PHE A 129 -0.79 2.90 9.18
C PHE A 129 -1.83 4.03 9.19
N GLY A 130 -1.46 5.21 8.70
CA GLY A 130 -2.35 6.38 8.69
C GLY A 130 -3.46 6.31 7.64
N ALA A 131 -3.20 5.69 6.48
CA ALA A 131 -4.10 5.75 5.33
C ALA A 131 -4.88 4.45 5.06
N LEU A 132 -4.34 3.28 5.43
CA LEU A 132 -4.86 1.98 4.99
C LEU A 132 -5.43 1.14 6.15
N ARG A 133 -4.85 1.22 7.36
CA ARG A 133 -5.28 0.40 8.52
C ARG A 133 -6.73 0.63 8.95
N ASN A 134 -7.19 1.89 8.91
CA ASN A 134 -8.55 2.27 9.28
C ASN A 134 -9.05 3.34 8.30
N PRO A 135 -9.97 3.02 7.38
CA PRO A 135 -10.73 4.03 6.66
C PRO A 135 -11.35 5.00 7.68
N PRO A 136 -11.42 6.31 7.38
CA PRO A 136 -12.01 7.27 8.30
C PRO A 136 -13.41 6.80 8.69
N SER A 137 -13.68 6.75 9.99
CA SER A 137 -14.89 6.27 10.69
C SER A 137 -16.21 6.97 10.30
N HIS A 138 -16.19 7.75 9.22
CA HIS A 138 -17.34 8.35 8.56
C HIS A 138 -17.75 7.61 7.28
N ARG A 139 -17.04 6.56 6.88
CA ARG A 139 -17.48 5.61 5.85
C ARG A 139 -17.95 4.36 6.58
N ASP A 140 -19.20 3.96 6.33
CA ASP A 140 -19.89 2.86 6.98
C ASP A 140 -19.03 1.58 7.09
N GLU A 141 -19.36 0.72 8.07
CA GLU A 141 -18.65 -0.51 8.47
C GLU A 141 -18.37 -1.53 7.32
N ASP A 142 -18.83 -1.26 6.10
CA ASP A 142 -18.63 -2.06 4.89
C ASP A 142 -17.65 -1.44 3.86
N SER A 143 -16.80 -0.48 4.24
CA SER A 143 -16.06 0.34 3.24
C SER A 143 -14.90 -0.35 2.51
N ILE A 144 -14.50 -1.57 2.88
CA ILE A 144 -13.39 -2.30 2.23
C ILE A 144 -13.97 -3.54 1.56
N ASP A 145 -13.96 -3.53 0.23
CA ASP A 145 -14.31 -4.71 -0.57
C ASP A 145 -13.14 -5.72 -0.64
N GLN A 146 -13.43 -6.89 -1.22
CA GLN A 146 -12.48 -7.99 -1.38
C GLN A 146 -11.20 -7.54 -2.10
N ARG A 147 -11.34 -6.84 -3.24
CA ARG A 147 -10.22 -6.40 -4.07
C ARG A 147 -9.32 -5.45 -3.28
N ARG A 148 -9.91 -4.50 -2.57
CA ARG A 148 -9.19 -3.52 -1.77
C ARG A 148 -8.48 -4.17 -0.59
N ALA A 149 -9.11 -5.12 0.11
CA ALA A 149 -8.43 -5.88 1.15
C ALA A 149 -7.25 -6.65 0.58
N MET A 150 -7.42 -7.36 -0.54
CA MET A 150 -6.32 -8.07 -1.19
C MET A 150 -5.11 -7.16 -1.46
N GLN A 151 -5.34 -5.99 -2.07
CA GLN A 151 -4.28 -5.02 -2.39
C GLN A 151 -3.54 -4.56 -1.12
N ILE A 152 -4.29 -4.28 -0.05
CA ILE A 152 -3.71 -3.87 1.23
C ILE A 152 -2.93 -5.02 1.88
N LEU A 153 -3.43 -6.25 1.81
CA LEU A 153 -2.73 -7.42 2.35
C LEU A 153 -1.39 -7.66 1.66
N HIS A 154 -1.34 -7.56 0.33
CA HIS A 154 -0.06 -7.68 -0.41
C HIS A 154 0.89 -6.52 -0.13
N TYR A 155 0.34 -5.32 0.07
CA TYR A 155 1.14 -4.18 0.51
C TYR A 155 1.80 -4.45 1.86
N VAL A 156 1.06 -5.01 2.83
CA VAL A 156 1.63 -5.39 4.13
C VAL A 156 2.63 -6.54 4.00
N ASP A 157 2.35 -7.55 3.17
CA ASP A 157 3.26 -8.67 2.88
C ASP A 157 4.60 -8.17 2.33
N LEU A 158 4.55 -7.23 1.38
CA LEU A 158 5.75 -6.58 0.82
C LEU A 158 6.56 -5.85 1.90
N LEU A 159 5.90 -5.07 2.76
CA LEU A 159 6.58 -4.33 3.82
C LEU A 159 7.23 -5.25 4.85
N LEU A 160 6.58 -6.37 5.20
CA LEU A 160 7.15 -7.39 6.07
C LEU A 160 8.37 -8.04 5.44
N ALA A 161 8.29 -8.45 4.18
CA ALA A 161 9.42 -9.06 3.47
C ALA A 161 10.64 -8.12 3.44
N VAL A 162 10.44 -6.85 3.09
CA VAL A 162 11.53 -5.86 3.11
C VAL A 162 12.10 -5.68 4.52
N LEU A 163 11.25 -5.55 5.53
CA LEU A 163 11.68 -5.37 6.91
C LEU A 163 12.54 -6.55 7.39
N GLU A 164 12.10 -7.77 7.14
CA GLU A 164 12.80 -8.98 7.55
C GLU A 164 14.13 -9.17 6.78
N ASP A 165 14.16 -8.90 5.48
CA ASP A 165 15.38 -8.98 4.67
C ASP A 165 16.45 -7.99 5.17
N GLU A 166 16.05 -6.74 5.43
CA GLU A 166 16.94 -5.70 5.93
C GLU A 166 17.39 -5.97 7.38
N ALA A 167 16.51 -6.52 8.22
CA ALA A 167 16.85 -6.92 9.59
C ALA A 167 17.86 -8.08 9.59
N ALA A 168 17.62 -9.14 8.80
CA ALA A 168 18.53 -10.27 8.69
C ALA A 168 19.90 -9.88 8.12
N GLY A 169 19.95 -8.89 7.22
CA GLY A 169 21.19 -8.33 6.70
C GLY A 169 22.08 -7.67 7.76
N ARG A 170 21.49 -7.17 8.86
CA ARG A 170 22.23 -6.53 9.97
C ARG A 170 22.87 -7.55 10.91
N ASP A 171 22.21 -8.67 11.17
CA ASP A 171 22.70 -9.73 12.06
C ASP A 171 23.82 -10.58 11.44
N GLY A 172 24.02 -10.48 10.12
CA GLY A 172 25.06 -11.18 9.36
C GLY A 172 26.42 -10.46 9.28
N LEU A 173 26.58 -9.29 9.90
CA LEU A 173 27.81 -8.48 9.96
C LEU A 173 28.52 -8.59 11.32
#